data_AF-A0A3D1QCJ4-F1
#
_entry.id   AF-A0A3D1QCJ4-F1
#
_cell.length_a   1.000
_cell.length_b   1.000
_cell.length_c   1.000
_cell.angle_alpha   90.00
_cell.angle_beta   90.00
_cell.angle_gamma   90.00
#
_symmetry.space_group_name_H-M   'P 1'
#
loop_
_entity.id
_entity.type
_entity.pdbx_description
1 polymer ?
#
loop_
_entity_poly.entity_id
_entity_poly.type
_entity_poly.pdbx_seq_one_letter_code
_entity_poly.pdbx_strand_id
1 'polypeptide(L)' 'EIEKAHPDVFNILLQVLEDGRLTDGQGRTVDFRNTILIMTSNVG' A
#
# COMPACT_ATOMS: atom_id res chain seq x y z
N GLU A 1 1.66 2.94 -11.93
CA GLU A 1 1.74 4.40 -11.97
C GLU A 1 1.18 4.97 -10.68
N ILE A 2 2.04 5.00 -9.66
CA ILE A 2 1.70 5.56 -8.35
C ILE A 2 1.32 7.05 -8.43
N GLU A 3 1.79 7.75 -9.46
CA GLU A 3 1.53 9.16 -9.73
C GLU A 3 0.08 9.47 -10.12
N LYS A 4 -0.66 8.48 -10.63
CA LYS A 4 -2.08 8.62 -10.98
C LYS A 4 -3.01 8.14 -9.86
N ALA A 5 -2.45 7.58 -8.80
CA ALA A 5 -3.24 7.04 -7.70
C ALA A 5 -3.93 8.17 -6.91
N HIS A 6 -5.14 7.90 -6.42
CA HIS A 6 -5.80 8.81 -5.50
C HIS A 6 -4.97 8.96 -4.22
N PRO A 7 -4.89 10.15 -3.60
CA PRO A 7 -4.14 10.36 -2.36
C PRO A 7 -4.45 9.35 -1.24
N ASP A 8 -5.68 8.84 -1.17
CA ASP A 8 -6.06 7.82 -0.18
C ASP A 8 -5.35 6.48 -0.37
N VAL A 9 -4.93 6.16 -1.60
CA VAL A 9 -4.12 4.97 -1.88
C VAL A 9 -2.74 5.10 -1.24
N PHE A 10 -2.18 6.31 -1.21
CA PHE A 10 -0.92 6.57 -0.50
C PHE A 10 -1.07 6.31 1.00
N ASN A 11 -2.17 6.76 1.63
CA ASN A 11 -2.40 6.52 3.06
C ASN A 11 -2.49 5.02 3.40
N ILE A 12 -3.13 4.24 2.53
CA ILE A 12 -3.20 2.77 2.66
C ILE A 12 -1.80 2.15 2.53
N LEU A 13 -0.97 2.64 1.61
CA LEU A 13 0.40 2.14 1.44
C LEU A 13 1.30 2.55 2.60
N LEU A 14 1.12 3.73 3.18
CA LEU A 14 1.83 4.15 4.39
C LEU A 14 1.54 3.18 5.56
N GLN A 15 0.29 2.77 5.74
CA GLN A 15 -0.08 1.77 6.74
C GLN A 15 0.64 0.43 6.52
N VAL A 16 0.80 -0.01 5.27
CA VAL A 16 1.54 -1.23 4.93
C VAL A 16 3.04 -1.08 5.22
N LEU A 17 3.61 0.10 4.96
CA LEU A 17 5.03 0.38 5.20
C LEU A 17 5.36 0.54 6.70
N GLU A 18 4.42 0.99 7.52
CA GLU A 18 4.57 1.14 8.97
C GLU A 18 4.37 -0.19 9.70
N ASP A 19 3.18 -0.77 9.61
CA ASP A 19 2.78 -1.93 10.43
C ASP A 19 3.01 -3.28 9.72
N GLY A 20 3.32 -3.27 8.42
CA GLY A 20 3.40 -4.49 7.61
C GLY A 20 2.04 -5.19 7.50
N ARG A 21 0.92 -4.52 7.76
CA ARG A 21 -0.42 -5.11 7.78
C ARG A 21 -1.44 -4.17 7.18
N LEU A 22 -2.41 -4.73 6.48
CA LEU A 22 -3.56 -3.98 5.97
C LEU A 22 -4.85 -4.69 6.33
N THR A 23 -5.82 -3.94 6.86
CA THR A 23 -7.17 -4.44 7.11
C THR A 23 -8.10 -3.89 6.03
N ASP A 24 -8.78 -4.79 5.32
CA ASP A 24 -9.77 -4.40 4.31
C ASP A 24 -11.10 -3.95 4.95
N GLY A 25 -12.01 -3.41 4.13
CA GLY A 25 -13.34 -2.98 4.60
C GLY A 25 -14.26 -4.12 5.06
N GLN A 26 -13.85 -5.39 4.88
CA GLN A 26 -14.57 -6.56 5.38
C GLN A 26 -13.97 -7.07 6.71
N GLY A 27 -12.99 -6.36 7.27
CA GLY A 27 -12.34 -6.70 8.53
C GLY A 27 -11.27 -7.79 8.40
N ARG A 28 -10.84 -8.14 7.18
CA ARG A 28 -9.78 -9.13 6.98
C ARG A 28 -8.43 -8.43 7.03
N THR A 29 -7.52 -8.93 7.86
CA THR A 29 -6.16 -8.42 7.96
C THR A 29 -5.20 -9.29 7.16
N VAL A 30 -4.46 -8.67 6.25
CA VAL A 30 -3.39 -9.29 5.46
C VAL A 30 -2.04 -8.86 6.01
N ASP A 31 -1.09 -9.78 6.08
CA ASP A 31 0.28 -9.57 6.55
C ASP A 31 1.25 -9.44 5.36
N PHE A 32 2.04 -8.38 5.36
CA PHE A 32 3.00 -8.01 4.31
C PHE A 32 4.46 -8.14 4.75
N ARG A 33 4.76 -8.65 5.96
CA ARG A 33 6.14 -8.76 6.48
C ARG A 33 7.07 -9.65 5.65
N ASN A 34 6.52 -10.52 4.81
CA ASN A 34 7.27 -11.40 3.90
C ASN A 34 7.02 -11.07 2.42
N THR A 35 6.60 -9.83 2.12
CA THR A 35 6.23 -9.39 0.79
C THR A 35 7.13 -8.25 0.33
N ILE A 36 7.58 -8.29 -0.92
CA ILE A 36 8.29 -7.16 -1.55
C ILE A 36 7.25 -6.29 -2.26
N LEU A 37 7.09 -5.05 -1.78
CA LEU A 37 6.26 -4.05 -2.45
C LEU A 37 7.08 -3.36 -3.55
N ILE A 38 6.72 -3.59 -4.82
CA ILE A 38 7.35 -2.95 -5.98
C ILE A 38 6.41 -1.87 -6.50
N MET A 39 6.86 -0.62 -6.46
CA MET A 39 6.13 0.52 -7.03
C MET A 39 6.88 1.05 -8.24
N THR A 40 6.14 1.35 -9.31
CA THR A 40 6.66 2.03 -10.50
C THR A 40 5.92 3.33 -10.74
N SER A 41 6.68 4.33 -11.16
CA SER A 41 6.19 5.66 -11.54
C SER A 41 6.79 6.02 -12.89
N ASN A 42 5.98 6.61 -13.76
CA ASN A 42 6.48 7.19 -15.00
C ASN A 42 6.84 8.68 -14.83
N VAL A 43 6.86 9.20 -13.58
CA VAL A 43 7.30 10.56 -13.28
C VAL A 43 8.80 10.69 -13.54
N GLY A 44 9.12 11.40 -14.61
CA GLY A 44 10.45 11.82 -15.07
C GLY A 44 10.30 12.98 -16.04
#